data_AF-A0A835KIU6-F1
#
_entry.id   AF-A0A835KIU6-F1
#
_cell.length_a   1.000
_cell.length_b   1.000
_cell.length_c   1.000
_cell.angle_alpha   90.00
_cell.angle_beta   90.00
_cell.angle_gamma   90.00
#
_symmetry.space_group_name_H-M   'P 1'
#
loop_
_entity.id
_entity.type
_entity.pdbx_description
1 polymer ?
#
loop_
_entity_poly.entity_id
_entity_poly.type
_entity_poly.pdbx_seq_one_letter_code
_entity_poly.pdbx_strand_id
1 'polypeptide(L)'
;MDYLRSCWGPGSPAGRPRRLSDAAGRQEGLLWYKDGGQVVDGEFSMAMVQANNLLEDQGQVESGPLSTTEPDLQGTFVGVYDGHGGPETACYINDHLFNHLRSKASTATEVHAFDQIAIKASTMLSDLGSVHYARFASEHKCMSADVIRKAFQATEEGFISVVSNQWSLRPQLAAVGSCCLVGVVCSGTLYVANLGDSRAVLGRLVRGTGEVLAMQLSAEHNASYEEVRQELQASHPDDPHIVVLRHNVWRVKGIIQV
;
A
#
# COMPACT_ATOMS: atom_id res chain seq x y z
N MET A 1 27.29 -10.87 2.37
CA MET A 1 26.15 -11.24 1.52
C MET A 1 25.71 -9.99 0.80
N ASP A 2 25.57 -10.08 -0.52
CA ASP A 2 25.31 -8.93 -1.38
C ASP A 2 23.80 -8.93 -1.71
N TYR A 3 22.99 -8.37 -0.80
CA TYR A 3 21.52 -8.43 -0.86
C TYR A 3 20.93 -7.92 -2.19
N LEU A 4 21.66 -7.06 -2.90
CA LEU A 4 21.25 -6.50 -4.19
C LEU A 4 21.30 -7.52 -5.34
N ARG A 5 22.16 -8.55 -5.27
CA ARG A 5 22.23 -9.61 -6.31
C ARG A 5 21.07 -10.59 -6.22
N SER A 6 20.42 -10.70 -5.07
CA SER A 6 19.30 -11.62 -4.88
C SER A 6 18.03 -11.10 -5.55
N CYS A 7 17.78 -9.78 -5.53
CA CYS A 7 16.56 -9.21 -6.11
C CYS A 7 16.65 -8.94 -7.63
N TRP A 8 17.87 -8.93 -8.18
CA TRP A 8 18.14 -8.69 -9.59
C TRP A 8 19.21 -9.68 -10.06
N GLY A 9 18.77 -10.86 -10.49
CA GLY A 9 19.65 -11.83 -11.13
C GLY A 9 20.36 -11.21 -12.34
N PRO A 10 21.56 -11.71 -12.71
CA PRO A 10 22.29 -11.19 -13.87
C PRO A 10 21.42 -11.37 -15.13
N GLY A 11 21.05 -10.27 -15.77
CA GLY A 11 20.40 -10.29 -17.08
C GLY A 11 21.28 -11.05 -18.07
N SER A 12 20.94 -12.29 -18.37
CA SER A 12 21.64 -13.13 -19.34
C SER A 12 20.74 -13.42 -20.53
N PRO A 13 21.16 -13.08 -21.76
CA PRO A 13 20.47 -13.42 -22.98
C PRO A 13 20.85 -14.84 -23.40
N ALA A 14 20.25 -15.86 -22.80
CA ALA A 14 20.22 -17.23 -23.37
C ALA A 14 19.30 -18.13 -22.54
N GLY A 15 18.38 -18.81 -23.24
CA GLY A 15 17.36 -19.68 -22.66
C GLY A 15 17.90 -20.68 -21.65
N ARG A 16 17.47 -20.53 -20.38
CA ARG A 16 17.38 -21.63 -19.43
C ARG A 16 15.92 -22.09 -19.35
N PRO A 17 15.67 -23.39 -19.09
CA PRO A 17 14.31 -23.88 -18.93
C PRO A 17 13.66 -23.14 -17.77
N ARG A 18 12.50 -22.51 -18.01
CA ARG A 18 11.67 -21.86 -16.99
C ARG A 18 11.38 -22.88 -15.89
N ARG A 19 12.09 -22.77 -14.76
CA ARG A 19 11.79 -23.57 -13.57
C ARG A 19 10.40 -23.17 -13.07
N LEU A 20 9.64 -24.20 -12.70
CA LEU A 20 8.34 -24.16 -12.03
C LEU A 20 8.24 -22.94 -11.10
N SER A 21 7.14 -22.19 -11.19
CA SER A 21 6.89 -21.04 -10.31
C SER A 21 6.97 -21.48 -8.84
N ASP A 22 7.95 -20.97 -8.09
CA ASP A 22 7.94 -21.05 -6.62
C ASP A 22 6.81 -20.14 -6.12
N ALA A 23 5.58 -20.66 -6.13
CA ALA A 23 4.39 -19.88 -5.83
C ALA A 23 4.47 -19.19 -4.45
N ALA A 24 5.13 -19.83 -3.48
CA ALA A 24 5.30 -19.39 -2.10
C ALA A 24 6.58 -18.57 -1.83
N GLY A 25 7.40 -18.28 -2.84
CA GLY A 25 8.70 -17.61 -2.65
C GLY A 25 9.78 -18.52 -2.04
N ARG A 26 10.94 -17.94 -1.74
CA ARG A 26 12.13 -18.60 -1.19
C ARG A 26 12.56 -17.89 0.09
N GLN A 27 13.16 -18.65 1.02
CA GLN A 27 13.68 -18.11 2.27
C GLN A 27 15.17 -18.49 2.44
N GLU A 28 16.00 -17.48 2.64
CA GLU A 28 17.43 -17.59 2.93
C GLU A 28 17.74 -16.84 4.24
N GLY A 29 17.73 -17.57 5.36
CA GLY A 29 17.89 -16.98 6.68
C GLY A 29 16.75 -16.00 7.00
N LEU A 30 17.08 -14.72 7.17
CA LEU A 30 16.14 -13.63 7.47
C LEU A 30 15.55 -12.99 6.20
N LEU A 31 16.00 -13.39 5.00
CA LEU A 31 15.51 -12.88 3.73
C LEU A 31 14.44 -13.84 3.17
N TRP A 32 13.25 -13.33 2.93
CA TRP A 32 12.26 -13.97 2.06
C TRP A 32 12.17 -13.19 0.74
N TYR A 33 12.07 -13.89 -0.38
CA TYR A 33 11.97 -13.25 -1.70
C TYR A 33 11.28 -14.12 -2.74
N LYS A 34 10.73 -13.47 -3.76
CA LYS A 34 10.07 -14.08 -4.91
C LYS A 34 10.49 -13.33 -6.17
N ASP A 35 11.40 -13.92 -6.93
CA ASP A 35 11.90 -13.33 -8.18
C ASP A 35 11.12 -13.78 -9.40
N GLY A 36 10.96 -12.86 -10.36
CA GLY A 36 10.49 -13.18 -11.71
C GLY A 36 9.08 -13.78 -11.72
N GLY A 37 8.22 -13.33 -10.80
CA GLY A 37 6.82 -13.70 -10.82
C GLY A 37 6.12 -13.04 -12.01
N GLN A 38 5.20 -13.76 -12.66
CA GLN A 38 4.41 -13.23 -13.76
C GLN A 38 3.06 -12.76 -13.24
N VAL A 39 2.67 -11.54 -13.58
CA VAL A 39 1.37 -10.92 -13.28
C VAL A 39 0.71 -10.48 -14.58
N VAL A 40 -0.59 -10.15 -14.52
CA VAL A 40 -1.37 -9.70 -15.69
C VAL A 40 -0.68 -8.54 -16.40
N ASP A 41 -0.07 -7.63 -15.64
CA ASP A 41 0.52 -6.39 -16.14
C ASP A 41 2.06 -6.45 -16.29
N GLY A 42 2.68 -7.64 -16.23
CA GLY A 42 4.12 -7.81 -16.47
C GLY A 42 4.82 -8.81 -15.54
N GLU A 43 6.03 -8.44 -15.12
CA GLU A 43 6.85 -9.22 -14.20
C GLU A 43 7.02 -8.46 -12.88
N PHE A 44 7.12 -9.19 -11.77
CA PHE A 44 7.42 -8.63 -10.46
C PHE A 44 8.52 -9.41 -9.75
N SER A 45 9.21 -8.72 -8.86
CA SER A 45 9.99 -9.33 -7.78
C SER A 45 9.57 -8.68 -6.47
N MET A 46 9.62 -9.45 -5.39
CA MET A 46 9.35 -8.99 -4.04
C MET A 46 10.35 -9.59 -3.08
N ALA A 47 10.80 -8.81 -2.10
CA ALA A 47 11.66 -9.29 -1.03
C ALA A 47 11.27 -8.63 0.30
N MET A 48 11.45 -9.36 1.39
CA MET A 48 11.28 -8.91 2.77
C MET A 48 12.46 -9.41 3.60
N VAL A 49 13.01 -8.54 4.43
CA VAL A 49 14.13 -8.88 5.31
C VAL A 49 13.72 -8.63 6.75
N GLN A 50 13.77 -9.67 7.58
CA GLN A 50 13.44 -9.56 8.99
C GLN A 50 14.55 -8.82 9.75
N ALA A 51 14.21 -7.64 10.28
CA ALA A 51 15.08 -6.85 11.16
C ALA A 51 14.76 -7.03 12.65
N ASN A 52 13.49 -7.22 12.98
CA ASN A 52 13.02 -7.37 14.37
C ASN A 52 13.03 -8.87 14.78
N ASN A 53 12.91 -9.14 16.08
CA ASN A 53 12.81 -10.53 16.59
C ASN A 53 11.62 -11.29 16.01
N LEU A 54 10.54 -10.56 15.73
CA LEU A 54 9.39 -11.01 14.94
C LEU A 54 9.32 -10.13 13.70
N LEU A 55 9.09 -10.74 12.53
CA LEU A 55 8.80 -10.00 11.31
C LEU A 55 7.38 -9.42 11.40
N GLU A 56 7.29 -8.11 11.64
CA GLU A 56 6.01 -7.39 11.73
C GLU A 56 5.50 -7.02 10.34
N ASP A 57 6.40 -6.72 9.41
CA ASP A 57 6.06 -6.42 8.02
C ASP A 57 5.36 -7.59 7.35
N GLN A 58 4.41 -7.25 6.50
CA GLN A 58 3.72 -8.15 5.60
C GLN A 58 3.72 -7.58 4.19
N GLY A 59 3.51 -8.44 3.22
CA GLY A 59 3.33 -7.99 1.87
C GLY A 59 2.69 -9.04 0.98
N GLN A 60 2.10 -8.57 -0.10
CA GLN A 60 1.16 -9.35 -0.90
C GLN A 60 1.23 -8.92 -2.36
N VAL A 61 1.16 -9.91 -3.26
CA VAL A 61 0.98 -9.69 -4.69
C VAL A 61 -0.07 -10.67 -5.19
N GLU A 62 -1.21 -10.14 -5.64
CA GLU A 62 -2.32 -10.90 -6.19
C GLU A 62 -2.55 -10.46 -7.62
N SER A 63 -2.71 -11.42 -8.54
CA SER A 63 -2.90 -11.12 -9.96
C SER A 63 -3.97 -12.02 -10.54
N GLY A 64 -4.91 -11.43 -11.28
CA GLY A 64 -6.06 -12.13 -11.82
C GLY A 64 -7.35 -11.32 -11.68
N PRO A 65 -8.51 -11.97 -11.48
CA PRO A 65 -9.79 -11.28 -11.28
C PRO A 65 -9.79 -10.39 -10.01
N LEU A 66 -9.94 -9.09 -10.21
CA LEU A 66 -10.08 -8.07 -9.16
C LEU A 66 -11.52 -7.89 -8.67
N SER A 67 -12.46 -8.71 -9.14
CA SER A 67 -13.85 -8.73 -8.71
C SER A 67 -14.30 -10.17 -8.42
N THR A 68 -15.26 -10.33 -7.52
CA THR A 68 -15.92 -11.62 -7.28
C THR A 68 -17.04 -11.92 -8.28
N THR A 69 -17.60 -10.88 -8.89
CA THR A 69 -18.76 -10.99 -9.80
C THR A 69 -18.41 -10.72 -11.26
N GLU A 70 -17.29 -10.06 -11.51
CA GLU A 70 -16.81 -9.70 -12.85
C GLU A 70 -15.44 -10.35 -13.09
N PRO A 71 -15.38 -11.62 -13.54
CA PRO A 71 -14.13 -12.32 -13.78
C PRO A 71 -13.24 -11.64 -14.82
N ASP A 72 -13.82 -10.85 -15.73
CA ASP A 72 -13.09 -10.16 -16.80
C ASP A 72 -12.35 -8.90 -16.31
N LEU A 73 -12.66 -8.40 -15.10
CA LEU A 73 -11.91 -7.32 -14.48
C LEU A 73 -10.56 -7.87 -13.97
N GLN A 74 -9.61 -8.01 -14.87
CA GLN A 74 -8.27 -8.51 -14.60
C GLN A 74 -7.34 -7.38 -14.14
N GLY A 75 -6.41 -7.70 -13.27
CA GLY A 75 -5.32 -6.80 -12.91
C GLY A 75 -4.43 -7.35 -11.82
N THR A 76 -3.60 -6.47 -11.28
CA THR A 76 -2.59 -6.78 -10.28
C THR A 76 -2.78 -5.91 -9.05
N PHE A 77 -2.90 -6.53 -7.89
CA PHE A 77 -2.91 -5.90 -6.57
C PHE A 77 -1.57 -6.15 -5.87
N VAL A 78 -0.98 -5.10 -5.32
CA VAL A 78 0.26 -5.15 -4.56
C VAL A 78 0.04 -4.44 -3.24
N GLY A 79 0.42 -5.08 -2.13
CA GLY A 79 0.34 -4.54 -0.78
C GLY A 79 1.68 -4.61 -0.06
N VAL A 80 2.01 -3.52 0.64
CA VAL A 80 3.14 -3.42 1.59
C VAL A 80 2.59 -2.90 2.90
N TYR A 81 2.81 -3.66 3.97
CA TYR A 81 2.21 -3.40 5.28
C TYR A 81 3.34 -3.40 6.32
N ASP A 82 3.71 -2.23 6.85
CA ASP A 82 4.74 -2.06 7.87
C ASP A 82 4.08 -2.14 9.25
N GLY A 83 4.20 -3.30 9.89
CA GLY A 83 3.55 -3.60 11.16
C GLY A 83 4.33 -3.05 12.35
N HIS A 84 3.64 -2.65 13.41
CA HIS A 84 4.27 -2.16 14.63
C HIS A 84 3.52 -2.57 15.89
N GLY A 85 4.28 -2.85 16.95
CA GLY A 85 3.75 -3.31 18.23
C GLY A 85 3.36 -4.79 18.25
N GLY A 86 3.51 -5.48 17.11
CA GLY A 86 3.07 -6.84 16.83
C GLY A 86 2.69 -7.02 15.35
N PRO A 87 2.80 -8.24 14.78
CA PRO A 87 2.46 -8.51 13.39
C PRO A 87 0.95 -8.58 13.12
N GLU A 88 0.11 -8.58 14.16
CA GLU A 88 -1.31 -8.96 14.03
C GLU A 88 -2.10 -8.08 13.07
N THR A 89 -1.90 -6.75 13.08
CA THR A 89 -2.60 -5.85 12.16
C THR A 89 -2.15 -6.05 10.72
N ALA A 90 -0.84 -6.12 10.48
CA ALA A 90 -0.28 -6.32 9.15
C ALA A 90 -0.72 -7.69 8.56
N CYS A 91 -0.74 -8.75 9.38
CA CYS A 91 -1.27 -10.06 9.00
C CYS A 91 -2.76 -9.98 8.66
N TYR A 92 -3.56 -9.31 9.49
CA TYR A 92 -4.99 -9.15 9.22
C TYR A 92 -5.24 -8.42 7.89
N ILE A 93 -4.49 -7.36 7.61
CA ILE A 93 -4.57 -6.64 6.33
C ILE A 93 -4.25 -7.57 5.16
N ASN A 94 -3.16 -8.34 5.23
CA ASN A 94 -2.74 -9.30 4.20
C ASN A 94 -3.83 -10.34 3.88
N ASP A 95 -4.48 -10.86 4.92
CA ASP A 95 -5.52 -11.89 4.78
C ASP A 95 -6.86 -11.35 4.22
N HIS A 96 -7.19 -10.08 4.46
CA HIS A 96 -8.55 -9.55 4.25
C HIS A 96 -8.66 -8.47 3.17
N LEU A 97 -7.67 -7.58 3.03
CA LEU A 97 -7.84 -6.35 2.24
C LEU A 97 -8.11 -6.62 0.76
N PHE A 98 -7.37 -7.56 0.16
CA PHE A 98 -7.59 -7.93 -1.24
C PHE A 98 -8.99 -8.53 -1.46
N ASN A 99 -9.46 -9.37 -0.53
CA ASN A 99 -10.79 -9.98 -0.60
C ASN A 99 -11.90 -8.93 -0.44
N HIS A 100 -11.74 -7.96 0.46
CA HIS A 100 -12.64 -6.82 0.56
C HIS A 100 -12.66 -6.02 -0.73
N LEU A 101 -11.50 -5.73 -1.33
CA LEU A 101 -11.41 -5.04 -2.61
C LEU A 101 -12.17 -5.79 -3.71
N ARG A 102 -11.97 -7.10 -3.84
CA ARG A 102 -12.71 -7.94 -4.80
C ARG A 102 -14.22 -7.91 -4.57
N SER A 103 -14.64 -7.92 -3.31
CA SER A 103 -16.06 -7.84 -2.94
C SER A 103 -16.67 -6.47 -3.28
N LYS A 104 -15.95 -5.37 -3.07
CA LYS A 104 -16.46 -4.02 -3.34
C LYS A 104 -16.43 -3.67 -4.83
N ALA A 105 -15.46 -4.18 -5.60
CA ALA A 105 -15.39 -4.01 -7.05
C ALA A 105 -16.64 -4.54 -7.78
N SER A 106 -17.34 -5.50 -7.18
CA SER A 106 -18.59 -6.09 -7.65
C SER A 106 -19.83 -5.18 -7.59
N THR A 107 -19.75 -4.01 -6.94
CA THR A 107 -20.94 -3.19 -6.61
C THR A 107 -21.04 -1.86 -7.36
N ALA A 108 -20.09 -1.54 -8.25
CA ALA A 108 -20.11 -0.27 -8.97
C ALA A 108 -21.20 -0.28 -10.05
N THR A 109 -22.36 0.30 -9.75
CA THR A 109 -23.30 0.78 -10.76
C THR A 109 -23.51 2.26 -10.51
N GLU A 110 -23.41 3.03 -11.60
CA GLU A 110 -23.77 4.44 -11.79
C GLU A 110 -22.67 5.51 -11.82
N VAL A 111 -22.78 6.23 -12.95
CA VAL A 111 -22.28 7.54 -13.34
C VAL A 111 -22.94 8.60 -12.46
N HIS A 112 -22.17 9.51 -11.89
CA HIS A 112 -22.53 10.93 -11.83
C HIS A 112 -21.26 11.79 -11.78
N ALA A 113 -21.29 12.86 -12.57
CA ALA A 113 -20.23 13.82 -12.74
C ALA A 113 -20.11 14.76 -11.53
N PHE A 114 -18.86 15.12 -11.22
CA PHE A 114 -18.40 16.20 -10.33
C PHE A 114 -18.86 16.15 -8.86
N ASP A 115 -17.99 15.63 -7.99
CA ASP A 115 -17.21 16.49 -7.09
C ASP A 115 -16.02 15.73 -6.45
N GLN A 116 -14.85 16.36 -6.56
CA GLN A 116 -13.65 16.28 -5.69
C GLN A 116 -13.26 14.94 -5.03
N ILE A 117 -12.23 14.28 -5.59
CA ILE A 117 -11.22 13.57 -4.77
C ILE A 117 -9.84 14.07 -5.21
N ALA A 118 -9.59 15.32 -4.85
CA ALA A 118 -8.28 15.90 -4.66
C ALA A 118 -8.40 16.89 -3.49
N ILE A 119 -7.73 16.55 -2.38
CA ILE A 119 -7.18 17.47 -1.35
C ILE A 119 -8.12 18.04 -0.26
N LYS A 120 -7.93 17.54 0.97
CA LYS A 120 -7.46 18.31 2.15
C LYS A 120 -6.36 17.45 2.77
N ALA A 121 -5.08 17.63 2.43
CA ALA A 121 -4.21 18.58 3.12
C ALA A 121 -4.21 19.98 2.50
N SER A 122 -4.79 20.94 3.20
CA SER A 122 -4.39 22.35 3.05
C SER A 122 -2.98 22.48 3.64
N THR A 123 -1.96 22.91 2.90
CA THR A 123 -1.79 24.32 2.53
C THR A 123 -0.92 24.54 1.28
N MET A 124 -1.25 25.60 0.52
CA MET A 124 -0.42 26.32 -0.46
C MET A 124 -0.13 25.65 -1.81
N LEU A 125 -1.00 25.86 -2.80
CA LEU A 125 -0.57 25.97 -4.20
C LEU A 125 -1.41 27.04 -4.94
N SER A 126 -0.91 28.27 -4.93
CA SER A 126 -1.00 29.16 -6.10
C SER A 126 0.29 28.98 -6.91
N ASP A 127 0.13 28.83 -8.22
CA ASP A 127 1.17 28.76 -9.27
C ASP A 127 1.74 27.38 -9.61
N LEU A 128 1.10 26.67 -10.56
CA LEU A 128 1.68 26.43 -11.89
C LEU A 128 0.65 25.86 -12.87
N GLY A 129 0.81 26.22 -14.14
CA GLY A 129 -0.18 26.14 -15.20
C GLY A 129 -0.50 24.75 -15.78
N SER A 130 -1.65 24.78 -16.45
CA SER A 130 -2.31 23.78 -17.31
C SER A 130 -1.48 22.60 -17.82
N VAL A 131 -1.86 21.39 -17.39
CA VAL A 131 -1.60 20.15 -18.13
C VAL A 131 -2.94 19.52 -18.48
N HIS A 132 -3.26 19.49 -19.78
CA HIS A 132 -4.44 18.84 -20.35
C HIS A 132 -4.35 17.32 -20.17
N TYR A 133 -5.28 16.71 -19.42
CA TYR A 133 -5.53 15.28 -19.50
C TYR A 133 -6.70 15.02 -20.46
N ALA A 134 -6.39 14.53 -21.66
CA ALA A 134 -7.38 13.94 -22.55
C ALA A 134 -7.49 12.45 -22.23
N ARG A 135 -8.67 11.96 -21.85
CA ARG A 135 -9.00 10.55 -22.06
C ARG A 135 -10.51 10.34 -22.20
N PHE A 136 -10.87 9.68 -23.30
CA PHE A 136 -12.20 9.19 -23.61
C PHE A 136 -12.63 8.20 -22.53
N ALA A 137 -13.81 8.43 -21.95
CA ALA A 137 -14.49 7.45 -21.10
C ALA A 137 -14.96 6.29 -21.98
N SER A 138 -14.53 5.06 -21.67
CA SER A 138 -15.21 3.85 -22.14
C SER A 138 -16.07 3.31 -21.01
N GLU A 139 -17.27 2.82 -21.35
CA GLU A 139 -18.32 2.26 -20.48
C GLU A 139 -17.95 0.95 -19.76
N HIS A 140 -16.70 0.76 -19.33
CA HIS A 140 -16.28 -0.41 -18.56
C HIS A 140 -16.35 -0.11 -17.06
N LYS A 141 -17.24 -0.82 -16.34
CA LYS A 141 -17.22 -0.89 -14.86
C LYS A 141 -15.82 -1.34 -14.44
N CYS A 142 -15.10 -0.46 -13.75
CA CYS A 142 -13.68 -0.64 -13.44
C CYS A 142 -13.39 -0.35 -11.96
N MET A 143 -12.18 -0.72 -11.54
CA MET A 143 -11.63 -0.33 -10.24
C MET A 143 -11.77 1.19 -10.04
N SER A 144 -12.09 1.64 -8.82
CA SER A 144 -12.27 3.06 -8.53
C SER A 144 -11.71 3.42 -7.15
N ALA A 145 -11.48 4.72 -6.94
CA ALA A 145 -11.06 5.22 -5.62
C ALA A 145 -12.08 4.89 -4.51
N ASP A 146 -13.38 4.84 -4.84
CA ASP A 146 -14.43 4.49 -3.91
C ASP A 146 -14.41 3.00 -3.53
N VAL A 147 -14.15 2.12 -4.50
CA VAL A 147 -13.95 0.68 -4.24
C VAL A 147 -12.79 0.46 -3.28
N ILE A 148 -11.66 1.13 -3.52
CA ILE A 148 -10.48 1.03 -2.66
C ILE A 148 -10.80 1.58 -1.26
N ARG A 149 -11.42 2.76 -1.15
CA ARG A 149 -11.83 3.34 0.15
C ARG A 149 -12.72 2.40 0.95
N LYS A 150 -13.74 1.82 0.30
CA LYS A 150 -14.68 0.88 0.94
C LYS A 150 -13.98 -0.43 1.36
N ALA A 151 -12.94 -0.84 0.65
CA ALA A 151 -12.14 -2.00 1.02
C ALA A 151 -11.32 -1.73 2.28
N PHE A 152 -10.63 -0.59 2.35
CA PHE A 152 -9.90 -0.14 3.54
C PHE A 152 -10.83 0.00 4.74
N GLN A 153 -11.98 0.66 4.57
CA GLN A 153 -12.98 0.81 5.64
C GLN A 153 -13.45 -0.55 6.17
N ALA A 154 -13.78 -1.50 5.29
CA ALA A 154 -14.22 -2.83 5.71
C ALA A 154 -13.10 -3.60 6.46
N THR A 155 -11.85 -3.42 6.06
CA THR A 155 -10.69 -4.03 6.75
C THR A 155 -10.51 -3.43 8.14
N GLU A 156 -10.58 -2.10 8.27
CA GLU A 156 -10.46 -1.41 9.56
C GLU A 156 -11.59 -1.81 10.52
N GLU A 157 -12.85 -1.75 10.07
CA GLU A 157 -14.02 -2.17 10.86
C GLU A 157 -13.90 -3.64 11.30
N GLY A 158 -13.42 -4.51 10.41
CA GLY A 158 -13.16 -5.91 10.69
C GLY A 158 -12.12 -6.11 11.80
N PHE A 159 -10.99 -5.39 11.73
CA PHE A 159 -9.95 -5.48 12.74
C PHE A 159 -10.39 -4.89 14.09
N ILE A 160 -11.10 -3.75 14.10
CA ILE A 160 -11.69 -3.17 15.31
C ILE A 160 -12.62 -4.17 16.00
N SER A 161 -13.41 -4.93 15.23
CA SER A 161 -14.25 -6.01 15.76
C SER A 161 -13.41 -7.11 16.43
N VAL A 162 -12.29 -7.51 15.82
CA VAL A 162 -11.36 -8.48 16.42
C VAL A 162 -10.80 -7.95 17.75
N VAL A 163 -10.31 -6.70 17.78
CA VAL A 163 -9.77 -6.06 18.99
C VAL A 163 -10.83 -6.02 20.10
N SER A 164 -12.05 -5.58 19.77
CA SER A 164 -13.15 -5.45 20.72
C SER A 164 -13.57 -6.80 21.31
N ASN A 165 -13.71 -7.83 20.47
CA ASN A 165 -14.11 -9.17 20.90
C ASN A 165 -13.02 -9.87 21.73
N GLN A 166 -11.74 -9.53 21.51
CA GLN A 166 -10.62 -10.13 22.22
C GLN A 166 -10.12 -9.31 23.40
N TRP A 167 -10.68 -8.13 23.68
CA TRP A 167 -10.19 -7.19 24.70
C TRP A 167 -9.88 -7.82 26.06
N SER A 168 -10.78 -8.66 26.58
CA SER A 168 -10.62 -9.31 27.90
C SER A 168 -9.51 -10.36 27.94
N LEU A 169 -9.15 -10.94 26.79
CA LEU A 169 -8.16 -12.02 26.69
C LEU A 169 -6.81 -11.53 26.17
N ARG A 170 -6.84 -10.55 25.25
CA ARG A 170 -5.68 -10.02 24.51
C ARG A 170 -5.76 -8.49 24.38
N PRO A 171 -5.73 -7.73 25.48
CA PRO A 171 -5.82 -6.26 25.43
C PRO A 171 -4.67 -5.60 24.67
N GLN A 172 -3.53 -6.29 24.51
CA GLN A 172 -2.40 -5.81 23.71
C GLN A 172 -2.74 -5.58 22.24
N LEU A 173 -3.81 -6.19 21.71
CA LEU A 173 -4.25 -5.95 20.34
C LEU A 173 -4.70 -4.50 20.08
N ALA A 174 -4.98 -3.71 21.12
CA ALA A 174 -5.27 -2.29 20.97
C ALA A 174 -4.02 -1.42 20.81
N ALA A 175 -2.82 -2.00 20.94
CA ALA A 175 -1.54 -1.32 20.82
C ALA A 175 -0.74 -1.75 19.58
N VAL A 176 -1.29 -2.67 18.77
CA VAL A 176 -0.72 -3.04 17.47
C VAL A 176 -1.29 -2.15 16.37
N GLY A 177 -0.53 -1.95 15.30
CA GLY A 177 -0.96 -1.22 14.13
C GLY A 177 -0.12 -1.57 12.90
N SER A 178 -0.45 -0.95 11.77
CA SER A 178 0.30 -1.14 10.53
C SER A 178 0.16 0.08 9.63
N CYS A 179 1.24 0.50 8.97
CA CYS A 179 1.11 1.26 7.73
C CYS A 179 0.49 0.35 6.66
N CYS A 180 -0.16 0.95 5.67
CA CYS A 180 -0.76 0.21 4.57
C CYS A 180 -0.61 0.97 3.26
N LEU A 181 0.27 0.47 2.39
CA LEU A 181 0.44 0.94 1.03
C LEU A 181 -0.10 -0.11 0.06
N VAL A 182 -1.00 0.31 -0.82
CA VAL A 182 -1.58 -0.53 -1.87
C VAL A 182 -1.39 0.12 -3.23
N GLY A 183 -0.95 -0.70 -4.19
CA GLY A 183 -0.98 -0.41 -5.63
C GLY A 183 -1.94 -1.36 -6.34
N VAL A 184 -2.82 -0.82 -7.19
CA VAL A 184 -3.68 -1.64 -8.06
C VAL A 184 -3.47 -1.23 -9.51
N VAL A 185 -3.01 -2.14 -10.34
CA VAL A 185 -2.91 -1.96 -11.79
C VAL A 185 -4.08 -2.68 -12.43
N CYS A 186 -4.91 -1.95 -13.15
CA CYS A 186 -6.07 -2.51 -13.84
C CYS A 186 -6.44 -1.64 -15.05
N SER A 187 -6.69 -2.27 -16.20
CA SER A 187 -7.10 -1.58 -17.44
C SER A 187 -6.18 -0.42 -17.82
N GLY A 188 -4.87 -0.59 -17.65
CA GLY A 188 -3.86 0.45 -17.97
C GLY A 188 -3.87 1.66 -17.04
N THR A 189 -4.51 1.56 -15.87
CA THR A 189 -4.54 2.59 -14.83
C THR A 189 -3.89 2.04 -13.56
N LEU A 190 -3.03 2.84 -12.93
CA LEU A 190 -2.45 2.55 -11.62
C LEU A 190 -3.17 3.39 -10.57
N TYR A 191 -3.72 2.71 -9.56
CA TYR A 191 -4.27 3.30 -8.35
C TYR A 191 -3.27 3.11 -7.21
N VAL A 192 -3.05 4.16 -6.42
CA VAL A 192 -2.20 4.10 -5.22
C VAL A 192 -2.99 4.62 -4.03
N ALA A 193 -3.03 3.85 -2.95
CA ALA A 193 -3.60 4.26 -1.67
C ALA A 193 -2.56 4.03 -0.57
N ASN A 194 -2.36 5.03 0.29
CA ASN A 194 -1.34 5.01 1.33
C ASN A 194 -1.91 5.50 2.67
N LEU A 195 -1.66 4.74 3.72
CA LEU A 195 -1.92 5.11 5.12
C LEU A 195 -0.63 4.88 5.92
N GLY A 196 -0.04 5.94 6.44
CA GLY A 196 1.27 5.89 7.12
C GLY A 196 2.41 6.36 6.22
N ASP A 197 3.61 5.91 6.50
CA ASP A 197 4.86 6.45 5.95
C ASP A 197 5.58 5.51 4.96
N SER A 198 4.92 4.44 4.53
CA SER A 198 5.32 3.68 3.34
C SER A 198 5.23 4.55 2.07
N ARG A 199 5.98 4.19 1.03
CA ARG A 199 6.09 5.01 -0.20
C ARG A 199 6.04 4.21 -1.49
N ALA A 200 5.20 4.65 -2.43
CA ALA A 200 5.23 4.20 -3.82
C ALA A 200 6.05 5.16 -4.69
N VAL A 201 6.93 4.60 -5.54
CA VAL A 201 7.78 5.36 -6.46
C VAL A 201 7.73 4.72 -7.85
N LEU A 202 7.49 5.53 -8.88
CA LEU A 202 7.53 5.13 -10.28
C LEU A 202 8.86 5.49 -10.91
N GLY A 203 9.56 4.49 -11.46
CA GLY A 203 10.73 4.71 -12.32
C GLY A 203 10.29 5.01 -13.76
N ARG A 204 10.61 6.20 -14.28
CA ARG A 204 10.31 6.60 -15.65
C ARG A 204 11.59 6.71 -16.47
N LEU A 205 11.73 5.84 -17.48
CA LEU A 205 12.83 5.91 -18.44
C LEU A 205 12.68 7.13 -19.38
N VAL A 206 13.69 8.00 -19.38
CA VAL A 206 13.78 9.14 -20.30
C VAL A 206 14.33 8.66 -21.64
N ARG A 207 13.44 8.63 -22.65
CA ARG A 207 13.82 8.26 -24.01
C ARG A 207 14.82 9.29 -24.56
N GLY A 208 15.97 8.82 -25.02
CA GLY A 208 17.04 9.65 -25.57
C GLY A 208 18.30 9.71 -24.70
N THR A 209 18.15 9.81 -23.37
CA THR A 209 19.29 9.80 -22.44
C THR A 209 19.52 8.43 -21.80
N GLY A 210 18.47 7.61 -21.68
CA GLY A 210 18.53 6.34 -20.96
C GLY A 210 18.48 6.48 -19.43
N GLU A 211 18.32 7.70 -18.92
CA GLU A 211 18.19 7.97 -17.50
C GLU A 211 16.83 7.50 -16.96
N VAL A 212 16.77 7.11 -15.69
CA VAL A 212 15.54 6.74 -15.00
C VAL A 212 15.23 7.80 -13.94
N LEU A 213 14.10 8.49 -14.09
CA LEU A 213 13.59 9.44 -13.10
C LEU A 213 12.74 8.71 -12.07
N ALA A 214 13.00 8.98 -10.79
CA ALA A 214 12.18 8.49 -9.69
C ALA A 214 11.06 9.50 -9.39
N MET A 215 9.80 9.09 -9.57
CA MET A 215 8.62 9.91 -9.32
C MET A 215 7.84 9.32 -8.14
N GLN A 216 7.81 10.04 -7.01
CA GLN A 216 7.00 9.64 -5.86
C GLN A 216 5.51 9.73 -6.20
N LEU A 217 4.76 8.67 -5.89
CA LEU A 217 3.33 8.56 -6.19
C LEU A 217 2.42 8.70 -4.95
N SER A 218 2.97 8.55 -3.75
CA SER A 218 2.22 8.67 -2.50
C SER A 218 2.80 9.77 -1.60
N ALA A 219 1.94 10.52 -0.92
CA ALA A 219 2.33 11.33 0.23
C ALA A 219 2.47 10.42 1.46
N GLU A 220 3.38 10.76 2.36
CA GLU A 220 3.57 10.07 3.63
C GLU A 220 2.77 10.75 4.73
N HIS A 221 2.18 9.96 5.60
CA HIS A 221 1.55 10.41 6.83
C HIS A 221 2.49 10.04 7.99
N ASN A 222 3.19 11.02 8.54
CA ASN A 222 4.22 10.83 9.56
C ASN A 222 4.32 12.06 10.47
N ALA A 223 4.50 11.87 11.78
CA ALA A 223 4.57 12.95 12.77
C ALA A 223 5.79 13.89 12.61
N SER A 224 6.77 13.55 11.75
CA SER A 224 7.83 14.49 11.34
C SER A 224 7.31 15.68 10.55
N TYR A 225 6.18 15.54 9.85
CA TYR A 225 5.53 16.62 9.12
C TYR A 225 4.68 17.48 10.04
N GLU A 226 4.80 18.80 9.93
CA GLU A 226 4.08 19.73 10.81
C GLU A 226 2.57 19.65 10.63
N GLU A 227 2.11 19.51 9.38
CA GLU A 227 0.69 19.42 9.02
C GLU A 227 0.02 18.23 9.75
N VAL A 228 0.69 17.07 9.77
CA VAL A 228 0.24 15.87 10.50
C VAL A 228 0.16 16.14 12.00
N ARG A 229 1.14 16.83 12.59
CA ARG A 229 1.10 17.16 14.02
C ARG A 229 -0.08 18.06 14.36
N GLN A 230 -0.35 19.06 13.52
CA GLN A 230 -1.49 19.96 13.70
C GLN A 230 -2.82 19.22 13.56
N GLU A 231 -2.96 18.31 12.59
CA GLU A 231 -4.13 17.45 12.42
C GLU A 231 -4.38 16.58 13.65
N LEU A 232 -3.34 15.91 14.17
CA LEU A 232 -3.43 15.07 15.36
C LEU A 232 -3.86 15.86 16.60
N GLN A 233 -3.31 17.06 16.80
CA GLN A 233 -3.67 17.95 17.90
C GLN A 233 -5.12 18.44 17.78
N ALA A 234 -5.55 18.83 16.58
CA ALA A 234 -6.92 19.29 16.33
C ALA A 234 -7.97 18.19 16.56
N SER A 235 -7.62 16.95 16.21
CA SER A 235 -8.51 15.78 16.37
C SER A 235 -8.57 15.25 17.81
N HIS A 236 -7.63 15.66 18.67
CA HIS A 236 -7.52 15.21 20.06
C HIS A 236 -7.35 16.40 21.03
N PRO A 237 -8.34 17.32 21.12
CA PRO A 237 -8.21 18.54 21.91
C PRO A 237 -8.00 18.30 23.41
N ASP A 238 -8.47 17.15 23.91
CA ASP A 238 -8.36 16.76 25.32
C ASP A 238 -7.07 15.99 25.66
N ASP A 239 -6.21 15.71 24.65
CA ASP A 239 -4.94 15.02 24.84
C ASP A 239 -3.74 15.91 24.46
N PRO A 240 -3.22 16.72 25.40
CA PRO A 240 -2.05 17.57 25.14
C PRO A 240 -0.76 16.78 24.86
N HIS A 241 -0.77 15.46 25.07
CA HIS A 241 0.36 14.58 24.84
C HIS A 241 0.18 13.69 23.61
N ILE A 242 -0.81 14.00 22.74
CA ILE A 242 -1.04 13.23 21.51
C ILE A 242 0.19 13.21 20.60
N VAL A 243 0.97 14.29 20.56
CA VAL A 243 2.21 14.40 19.81
C VAL A 243 3.30 14.99 20.69
N VAL A 244 4.40 14.25 20.88
CA VAL A 244 5.48 14.60 21.80
C VAL A 244 6.83 14.47 21.11
N LEU A 245 7.72 15.44 21.32
CA LEU A 245 9.12 15.36 20.91
C LEU A 245 9.90 14.50 21.93
N ARG A 246 10.43 13.35 21.50
CA ARG A 246 11.30 12.50 22.32
C ARG A 246 12.55 12.11 21.54
N HIS A 247 13.72 12.28 22.16
CA HIS A 247 15.02 11.99 21.52
C HIS A 247 15.17 12.65 20.14
N ASN A 248 14.77 13.92 20.02
CA ASN A 248 14.78 14.70 18.78
C ASN A 248 13.88 14.15 17.64
N VAL A 249 12.93 13.27 17.97
CA VAL A 249 11.97 12.71 17.02
C VAL A 249 10.55 12.98 17.53
N TRP A 250 9.68 13.51 16.66
CA TRP A 250 8.27 13.68 16.97
C TRP A 250 7.55 12.33 16.94
N ARG A 251 6.75 12.05 17.97
CA ARG A 251 6.08 10.76 18.14
C ARG A 251 4.64 10.91 18.60
N VAL A 252 3.75 10.10 18.05
CA VAL A 252 2.38 9.92 18.52
C VAL A 252 2.41 9.23 19.87
N LYS A 253 1.84 9.88 20.90
CA LYS A 253 1.85 9.48 22.31
C LYS A 253 3.24 9.16 22.88
N GLY A 254 4.31 9.63 22.23
CA GLY A 254 5.69 9.29 22.58
C GLY A 254 6.15 7.88 22.18
N ILE A 255 5.34 7.13 21.41
CA ILE A 255 5.59 5.73 21.05
C ILE A 255 6.13 5.63 19.62
N ILE A 256 5.32 5.96 18.63
CA ILE A 256 5.62 5.75 17.21
C ILE A 256 5.71 7.08 16.46
N GLN A 257 6.48 7.13 15.36
CA GLN A 257 6.63 8.33 14.54
C GLN A 257 5.67 8.36 13.34
N VAL A 258 5.16 7.19 12.93
CA VAL A 258 4.06 7.05 11.97
C VAL A 258 2.82 7.74 12.50
#